data_AF-A0A699XHK1-F1
#
_entry.id   AF-A0A699XHK1-F1
#
_cell.length_a   1.000
_cell.length_b   1.000
_cell.length_c   1.000
_cell.angle_alpha   90.00
_cell.angle_beta   90.00
_cell.angle_gamma   90.00
#
_symmetry.space_group_name_H-M   'P 1'
#
loop_
_entity.id
_entity.type
_entity.pdbx_description
1 polymer ?
#
loop_
_entity_poly.entity_id
_entity_poly.type
_entity_poly.pdbx_seq_one_letter_code
_entity_poly.pdbx_strand_id
1 'polypeptide(L)'
;MTTLIAFFIAEIGDKTQIATVMLAAQYSYLWLVILGTTLGMLLANVPVVLAGNFAAEKLPLTLIRRLAAGAFFILAIVAVYKA
;
A
#
# COMPACT_ATOMS: atom_id res chain seq x y z
N MET A 1 -9.60 -14.76 -13.51
CA MET A 1 -9.53 -13.74 -14.58
C MET A 1 -10.22 -12.44 -14.17
N THR A 2 -11.47 -12.48 -13.68
CA THR A 2 -12.18 -11.28 -13.19
C THR A 2 -11.45 -10.51 -12.09
N THR A 3 -10.91 -11.19 -11.08
CA THR A 3 -10.13 -10.55 -10.00
C THR A 3 -8.86 -9.89 -10.50
N LEU A 4 -8.15 -10.52 -11.43
CA LEU A 4 -6.93 -9.97 -12.03
C LEU A 4 -7.25 -8.70 -12.81
N ILE A 5 -8.26 -8.73 -13.68
CA ILE A 5 -8.65 -7.56 -14.49
C ILE A 5 -9.14 -6.42 -13.58
N ALA A 6 -9.97 -6.73 -12.57
CA ALA A 6 -10.49 -5.73 -11.64
C ALA A 6 -9.38 -5.09 -10.80
N PHE A 7 -8.45 -5.89 -10.24
CA PHE A 7 -7.29 -5.36 -9.52
C PHE A 7 -6.39 -4.56 -10.45
N PHE A 8 -6.11 -5.06 -11.66
CA PHE A 8 -5.23 -4.37 -12.59
C PHE A 8 -5.76 -2.97 -12.96
N ILE A 9 -7.06 -2.85 -13.23
CA ILE A 9 -7.70 -1.55 -13.48
C ILE A 9 -7.71 -0.67 -12.23
N ALA A 10 -7.95 -1.24 -11.04
CA ALA A 10 -7.94 -0.50 -9.78
C ALA A 10 -6.53 -0.01 -9.38
N GLU A 11 -5.49 -0.76 -9.74
CA GLU A 11 -4.10 -0.48 -9.36
C GLU A 11 -3.37 0.39 -10.39
N ILE A 12 -3.85 0.46 -11.64
CA ILE A 12 -3.30 1.40 -12.64
C ILE A 12 -3.59 2.83 -12.19
N GLY A 13 -2.52 3.60 -11.97
CA GLY A 13 -2.61 4.98 -11.53
C GLY A 13 -2.74 5.15 -10.02
N ASP A 14 -2.41 4.12 -9.22
CA ASP A 14 -2.33 4.29 -7.77
C ASP A 14 -1.34 5.41 -7.37
N LYS A 15 -1.59 6.01 -6.21
CA LYS A 15 -0.80 7.11 -5.63
C LYS A 15 0.69 6.77 -5.56
N THR A 16 1.04 5.50 -5.34
CA THR A 16 2.45 5.05 -5.34
C THR A 16 3.11 5.15 -6.71
N GLN A 17 2.37 4.86 -7.79
CA GLN A 17 2.85 4.99 -9.17
C GLN A 17 3.02 6.47 -9.54
N ILE A 18 2.04 7.31 -9.21
CA ILE A 18 2.12 8.76 -9.45
C ILE A 18 3.32 9.35 -8.69
N ALA A 19 3.49 9.01 -7.41
CA ALA A 19 4.63 9.48 -6.62
C ALA A 19 5.98 9.04 -7.21
N THR A 20 6.08 7.80 -7.70
CA THR A 20 7.30 7.29 -8.34
C THR A 20 7.61 8.04 -9.64
N VAL A 21 6.60 8.32 -10.45
CA VAL A 21 6.75 9.11 -11.69
C VAL A 21 7.14 10.55 -11.36
N MET A 22 6.57 11.15 -10.32
CA MET A 22 6.96 12.50 -9.87
C MET A 22 8.41 12.55 -9.39
N LEU A 23 8.88 11.54 -8.66
CA LEU A 23 10.29 11.42 -8.25
C LEU A 23 11.19 11.25 -9.48
N ALA A 24 10.79 10.40 -10.43
CA ALA A 24 11.52 10.20 -11.68
C ALA A 24 11.59 11.46 -12.55
N ALA A 25 10.55 12.31 -12.50
CA ALA A 25 10.51 13.59 -13.19
C ALA A 25 11.37 14.67 -12.48
N GLN A 26 11.48 14.62 -11.15
CA GLN A 26 12.27 15.59 -10.37
C GLN A 26 13.77 15.29 -10.35
N TYR A 27 14.17 14.01 -10.38
CA TYR A 27 15.57 13.63 -10.27
C TYR A 27 16.12 13.14 -11.61
N SER A 28 17.22 13.75 -12.07
CA SER A 28 17.91 13.34 -13.31
C SER A 28 18.47 11.92 -13.27
N TYR A 29 18.72 11.38 -12.07
CA TYR A 29 19.27 10.04 -11.87
C TYR A 29 18.16 8.99 -11.68
N LEU A 30 17.53 8.59 -12.79
CA LEU A 30 16.43 7.61 -12.79
C LEU A 30 16.77 6.31 -12.05
N TRP A 31 18.01 5.82 -12.17
CA TRP A 31 18.47 4.60 -11.50
C TRP A 31 18.38 4.69 -9.97
N LEU A 32 18.68 5.86 -9.39
CA LEU A 32 18.57 6.06 -7.94
C LEU A 32 17.13 6.14 -7.49
N VAL A 33 16.23 6.69 -8.30
CA VAL A 33 14.78 6.69 -8.02
C VAL A 33 14.25 5.27 -8.03
N ILE A 34 14.58 4.47 -9.05
CA ILE A 34 14.15 3.07 -9.16
C ILE A 34 14.65 2.25 -7.97
N LEU A 35 15.93 2.37 -7.62
CA LEU A 35 16.51 1.65 -6.48
C LEU A 35 15.88 2.11 -5.16
N GLY A 36 15.72 3.41 -4.98
CA GLY A 36 15.12 3.99 -3.78
C GLY A 36 13.68 3.56 -3.57
N THR A 37 12.84 3.59 -4.61
CA THR A 37 11.44 3.15 -4.51
C THR A 37 11.32 1.65 -4.34
N THR A 38 12.16 0.86 -5.02
CA THR A 38 12.19 -0.61 -4.87
C THR A 38 12.59 -1.01 -3.45
N LEU A 39 13.69 -0.45 -2.93
CA LEU A 39 14.15 -0.72 -1.58
C LEU A 39 13.16 -0.20 -0.53
N GLY A 40 12.60 0.99 -0.73
CA GLY A 40 11.58 1.54 0.17
C GLY A 40 10.34 0.65 0.27
N MET A 41 9.83 0.17 -0.87
CA MET A 41 8.71 -0.76 -0.90
C MET A 41 9.06 -2.11 -0.26
N LEU A 42 10.25 -2.66 -0.52
CA LEU A 42 10.70 -3.89 0.13
C LEU A 42 10.79 -3.72 1.65
N LEU A 43 11.38 -2.64 2.14
CA LEU A 43 11.50 -2.37 3.57
C LEU A 43 10.14 -2.17 4.24
N ALA A 44 9.15 -1.61 3.54
CA ALA A 44 7.80 -1.47 4.06
C ALA A 44 7.03 -2.81 4.08
N ASN A 45 7.15 -3.62 3.03
CA ASN A 45 6.32 -4.82 2.86
C ASN A 45 6.93 -6.09 3.48
N VAL A 46 8.25 -6.29 3.39
CA VAL A 46 8.92 -7.52 3.86
C VAL A 46 8.67 -7.78 5.35
N PRO A 47 8.83 -6.80 6.27
CA PRO A 47 8.53 -7.03 7.69
C PRO A 47 7.08 -7.39 7.93
N VAL A 48 6.15 -6.77 7.19
CA VAL A 48 4.71 -7.03 7.28
C VAL A 48 4.37 -8.44 6.81
N VAL A 49 4.96 -8.91 5.72
CA VAL A 49 4.76 -10.27 5.19
C VAL A 49 5.34 -11.32 6.16
N LEU A 50 6.55 -11.08 6.67
CA LEU A 50 7.19 -11.99 7.64
C LEU A 50 6.40 -12.06 8.95
N ALA A 51 5.96 -10.92 9.48
CA ALA A 51 5.09 -10.87 10.65
C ALA A 51 3.69 -11.45 10.35
N GLY A 52 3.23 -11.31 9.11
CA GLY A 52 1.94 -11.77 8.62
C GLY A 52 1.75 -13.27 8.76
N ASN A 53 2.79 -14.08 8.48
CA ASN A 53 2.70 -15.53 8.68
C ASN A 53 2.46 -15.92 10.15
N PHE A 54 3.15 -15.26 11.09
CA PHE A 54 2.95 -15.52 12.52
C PHE A 54 1.61 -14.97 13.03
N ALA A 55 1.19 -13.83 12.51
CA ALA A 55 -0.06 -13.18 12.86
C ALA A 55 -1.28 -13.92 12.28
N ALA A 56 -1.21 -14.44 11.05
CA ALA A 56 -2.32 -15.11 10.38
C ALA A 56 -2.70 -16.45 11.03
N GLU A 57 -1.74 -17.18 11.61
CA GLU A 57 -2.03 -18.43 12.33
C GLU A 57 -2.66 -18.19 13.71
N LYS A 58 -2.40 -17.03 14.34
CA LYS A 58 -2.86 -16.72 15.70
C LYS A 58 -3.99 -15.71 15.80
N LEU A 59 -4.25 -14.92 14.76
CA LEU A 59 -5.26 -13.87 14.78
C LEU A 59 -6.56 -14.36 14.13
N PRO A 60 -7.69 -14.35 14.88
CA PRO A 60 -8.98 -14.67 14.29
C PRO A 60 -9.35 -13.60 13.25
N LEU A 61 -9.73 -14.05 12.05
CA LEU A 61 -10.12 -13.19 10.92
C LEU A 61 -11.17 -12.13 11.29
N THR A 62 -12.04 -12.44 12.26
CA THR A 62 -13.05 -11.51 12.79
C THR A 62 -12.44 -10.27 13.43
N LEU A 63 -11.32 -10.41 14.17
CA LEU A 63 -10.62 -9.26 14.78
C LEU A 63 -9.97 -8.40 13.69
N ILE A 64 -9.28 -9.01 12.73
CA ILE A 64 -8.64 -8.30 11.60
C ILE A 64 -9.68 -7.47 10.86
N ARG A 65 -10.84 -8.07 10.54
CA ARG A 65 -11.92 -7.37 9.83
C ARG A 65 -12.48 -6.19 10.62
N ARG A 66 -12.70 -6.34 11.94
CA ARG A 66 -13.18 -5.26 12.80
C ARG A 66 -12.17 -4.12 12.91
N LEU A 67 -10.90 -4.45 13.08
CA LEU A 67 -9.82 -3.46 13.14
C LEU A 67 -9.68 -2.71 11.81
N ALA A 68 -9.69 -3.42 10.68
CA ALA A 68 -9.64 -2.80 9.36
C ALA A 68 -10.84 -1.86 9.14
N ALA A 69 -12.07 -2.32 9.45
CA ALA A 69 -13.25 -1.49 9.32
C ALA A 69 -13.19 -0.23 10.21
N GLY A 70 -12.72 -0.36 11.45
CA GLY A 70 -12.50 0.78 12.35
C GLY A 70 -11.45 1.75 11.81
N ALA A 71 -10.32 1.26 11.30
CA ALA A 71 -9.29 2.10 10.70
C ALA A 71 -9.81 2.85 9.46
N PHE A 72 -10.53 2.18 8.57
CA PHE A 72 -11.15 2.83 7.41
C PHE A 72 -12.22 3.86 7.82
N PHE A 73 -12.99 3.59 8.87
CA PHE A 73 -13.97 4.56 9.40
C PHE A 73 -13.30 5.81 9.95
N ILE A 74 -12.22 5.66 10.72
CA ILE A 74 -11.42 6.78 11.22
C ILE A 74 -10.82 7.58 10.04
N LEU A 75 -10.25 6.90 9.05
CA LEU A 75 -9.72 7.55 7.85
C LEU A 75 -10.81 8.33 7.10
N ALA A 76 -12.03 7.78 7.01
CA ALA A 76 -13.16 8.47 6.38
C ALA A 76 -13.53 9.75 7.14
N ILE A 77 -13.61 9.69 8.48
CA ILE A 77 -13.85 10.88 9.31
C ILE A 77 -12.76 11.93 9.08
N VAL A 78 -11.49 11.54 9.17
CA VAL A 78 -10.36 12.46 8.99
C VAL A 78 -10.35 13.07 7.60
N ALA A 79 -10.64 12.29 6.56
CA ALA A 79 -10.72 12.77 5.18
C ALA A 79 -11.84 13.81 5.01
N VAL A 80 -13.01 13.58 5.60
CA VAL A 80 -14.13 14.53 5.56
C VAL A 80 -13.82 15.81 6.32
N TYR A 81 -13.15 15.74 7.48
CA TYR A 81 -12.75 16.95 8.23
C TYR A 81 -11.64 17.77 7.56
N LYS A 82 -10.81 17.14 6.72
CA LYS A 82 -9.72 17.82 5.97
C LYS A 82 -10.13 18.29 4.57
N ALA A 83 -11.30 17.85 4.08
CA ALA A 83 -11.88 18.31 2.82
C ALA A 83 -12.58 19.66 2.99
#